data_AF-A0A6A0D1A1-F1
#
_entry.id   AF-A0A6A0D1A1-F1
#
_cell.length_a   1.000
_cell.length_b   1.000
_cell.length_c   1.000
_cell.angle_alpha   90.00
_cell.angle_beta   90.00
_cell.angle_gamma   90.00
#
_symmetry.space_group_name_H-M   'P 1'
#
loop_
_entity.id
_entity.type
_entity.pdbx_description
1 polymer ?
#
loop_
_entity_poly.entity_id
_entity_poly.type
_entity_poly.pdbx_seq_one_letter_code
_entity_poly.pdbx_strand_id
1 'polypeptide(L)' 'MIRLGKLVLHHCDFCNLPLLKEVCICGNAARKVAVTPPGDVRPAFARDRELMKEV' A
#
# COMPACT_ATOMS: atom_id res chain seq x y z
N MET A 1 16.85 14.60 -12.18
CA MET A 1 16.03 14.92 -10.99
C MET A 1 14.92 13.89 -10.89
N ILE A 2 15.03 12.92 -9.98
CA ILE A 2 13.99 11.90 -9.77
C ILE A 2 12.86 12.58 -8.98
N ARG A 3 11.71 12.80 -9.60
CA ARG A 3 10.50 13.26 -8.91
C ARG A 3 9.75 12.02 -8.42
N LEU A 4 9.96 11.65 -7.16
CA LEU A 4 9.09 10.69 -6.50
C LEU A 4 7.78 11.42 -6.23
N GLY A 5 6.72 11.09 -6.96
CA GLY A 5 5.37 11.61 -6.68
C GLY A 5 5.01 11.39 -5.21
N LYS A 6 4.07 12.17 -4.66
CA LYS A 6 3.66 12.05 -3.26
C LYS A 6 3.22 10.60 -2.99
N LEU A 7 4.05 9.84 -2.25
CA LEU A 7 3.75 8.46 -1.87
C LEU A 7 2.70 8.50 -0.75
N VAL A 8 1.43 8.32 -1.13
CA VAL A 8 0.30 8.26 -0.21
C VAL A 8 -0.19 6.82 -0.16
N LEU A 9 0.29 6.07 0.82
CA LEU A 9 -0.20 4.71 1.11
C LEU A 9 -0.88 4.69 2.48
N HIS A 10 -2.14 4.29 2.47
CA HIS A 10 -2.92 3.96 3.66
C HIS A 10 -3.28 2.47 3.63
N HIS A 11 -3.64 1.91 4.78
CA HIS A 11 -4.10 0.53 4.90
C HIS A 11 -5.37 0.51 5.75
N CYS A 12 -6.41 -0.17 5.28
CA CYS A 12 -7.58 -0.45 6.09
C CYS A 12 -7.37 -1.79 6.82
N ASP A 13 -7.27 -1.76 8.15
CA ASP A 13 -7.08 -2.97 8.94
C ASP A 13 -8.34 -3.87 8.97
N PHE A 14 -9.53 -3.30 8.72
CA PHE A 14 -10.78 -4.06 8.68
C PHE A 14 -10.95 -4.88 7.40
N CYS A 15 -10.78 -4.25 6.22
CA CYS A 15 -10.89 -4.94 4.93
C CYS A 15 -9.58 -5.59 4.47
N ASN A 16 -8.48 -5.30 5.17
CA ASN A 16 -7.11 -5.66 4.78
C ASN A 16 -6.74 -5.19 3.37
N LEU A 17 -7.11 -3.95 3.03
CA LEU A 17 -6.89 -3.35 1.71
C LEU A 17 -5.94 -2.15 1.77
N PRO A 18 -4.96 -2.05 0.85
CA PRO A 18 -4.20 -0.84 0.65
C PRO A 18 -5.06 0.22 -0.04
N LEU A 19 -4.91 1.47 0.37
CA LEU A 19 -5.72 2.60 -0.08
C LEU A 19 -4.85 3.82 -0.38
N LEU A 20 -5.24 4.60 -1.38
CA LEU A 20 -4.63 5.92 -1.65
C LEU A 20 -5.30 7.05 -0.85
N LYS A 21 -6.43 6.75 -0.19
CA LYS A 21 -7.27 7.68 0.59
C LYS A 21 -7.35 7.24 2.04
N GLU A 22 -7.74 8.18 2.90
CA GLU A 22 -7.85 8.00 4.35
C GLU A 22 -9.09 7.18 4.80
N VAL A 23 -10.08 6.98 3.92
CA VAL A 23 -11.33 6.26 4.26
C VAL A 23 -11.60 5.12 3.28
N CYS A 24 -11.83 3.92 3.81
CA CYS A 24 -12.12 2.72 3.02
C CYS A 24 -13.56 2.74 2.46
N ILE A 25 -13.84 1.87 1.48
CA ILE A 25 -15.21 1.63 0.98
C ILE A 25 -16.15 1.07 2.06
N CYS A 26 -15.61 0.40 3.08
CA CYS A 26 -16.40 -0.06 4.23
C CYS A 26 -16.76 1.05 5.23
N GLY A 27 -16.31 2.29 5.02
CA GLY A 27 -16.58 3.44 5.89
C GLY A 27 -15.56 3.64 7.03
N ASN A 28 -14.70 2.66 7.30
CA ASN A 28 -13.66 2.79 8.33
C ASN A 28 -12.50 3.68 7.87
N ALA A 29 -11.89 4.38 8.82
CA ALA A 29 -10.63 5.10 8.61
C ALA A 29 -9.48 4.11 8.32
N ALA A 30 -8.55 4.55 7.47
CA ALA A 30 -7.38 3.79 7.07
C ALA A 30 -6.13 4.40 7.71
N ARG A 31 -5.28 3.55 8.30
CA ARG A 31 -4.03 4.01 8.90
C ARG A 31 -3.03 4.38 7.81
N LYS A 32 -2.26 5.45 8.02
CA LYS A 32 -1.15 5.78 7.12
C LYS A 32 -0.03 4.77 7.29
N VAL A 33 0.50 4.26 6.18
CA VAL A 33 1.62 3.32 6.17
C VAL A 33 2.91 4.11 6.00
N ALA A 34 3.82 3.96 6.96
CA ALA A 34 5.16 4.52 6.85
C ALA A 34 5.97 3.69 5.84
N VAL A 35 6.55 4.36 4.85
CA VAL A 35 7.42 3.74 3.84
C VAL A 35 8.79 4.36 3.99
N THR A 36 9.81 3.53 4.23
CA THR A 36 11.19 3.98 4.37
C THR A 36 11.70 4.49 3.00
N PRO A 37 12.12 5.76 2.88
CA PRO A 37 12.71 6.27 1.64
C PRO A 37 13.97 5.46 1.25
N PRO A 38 14.25 5.24 -0.05
CA PRO A 38 13.57 5.74 -1.25
C PRO A 38 12.40 4.85 -1.70
N GLY A 39 11.67 4.25 -0.76
CA GLY A 39 10.72 3.17 -0.99
C GLY A 39 9.69 3.42 -2.09
N ASP A 40 9.56 2.41 -2.96
CA ASP A 40 8.59 2.38 -4.05
C ASP A 40 7.39 1.52 -3.64
N VAL A 41 6.23 2.14 -3.53
CA VAL A 41 4.99 1.42 -3.25
C VAL A 41 4.49 0.85 -4.56
N ARG A 42 4.71 -0.45 -4.74
CA ARG A 42 4.28 -1.17 -5.93
C ARG A 42 3.20 -2.19 -5.60
N PRO A 43 2.05 -2.19 -6.30
CA PRO A 43 1.09 -3.29 -6.21
C PRO A 43 1.74 -4.63 -6.57
N ALA A 44 1.38 -5.69 -5.83
CA ALA A 44 1.85 -7.04 -6.11
C ALA A 44 1.22 -7.57 -7.42
N PHE A 45 2.05 -7.79 -8.43
CA PHE A 45 1.68 -8.48 -9.66
C PHE A 45 1.70 -9.99 -9.47
N ALA A 46 1.30 -10.75 -10.50
CA ALA A 46 1.15 -12.21 -10.40
C ALA A 46 2.40 -12.90 -9.83
N ARG A 47 3.58 -12.57 -10.36
CA ARG A 47 4.86 -13.15 -9.91
C ARG A 47 5.19 -12.82 -8.45
N ASP A 48 4.84 -11.62 -7.99
CA ASP A 48 5.08 -11.25 -6.59
C ASP A 48 4.25 -12.10 -5.64
N ARG A 49 3.01 -12.39 -6.03
CA ARG A 49 2.11 -13.24 -5.24
C ARG A 49 2.57 -14.69 -5.17
N GLU A 50 3.22 -15.19 -6.22
CA GLU A 50 3.82 -16.52 -6.22
C GLU A 50 5.00 -16.57 -5.24
N LEU A 51 5.94 -15.63 -5.38
CA LEU A 51 7.09 -15.49 -4.47
C LEU A 51 6.65 -15.40 -3.00
N MET A 52 5.60 -14.64 -2.68
CA MET A 52 5.10 -14.51 -1.30
C MET A 52 4.53 -15.81 -0.70
N LYS A 53 4.12 -16.79 -1.51
CA LYS A 53 3.62 -18.09 -1.04
C LYS A 53 4.73 -19.11 -0.81
N GLU A 54 5.92 -18.85 -1.34
CA GLU A 54 7.09 -19.74 -1.23
C GLU A 54 7.89 -19.52 0.06
N VAL A 55 7.54 -18.49 0.86
CA VAL A 55 8.21 -18.09 2.11
C VAL A 55 7.39 -18.51 3.33
#